data_AF-A0A4V2KVQ0-F1
#
_entry.id   AF-A0A4V2KVQ0-F1
#
_cell.length_a   1.000
_cell.length_b   1.000
_cell.length_c   1.000
_cell.angle_alpha   90.00
_cell.angle_beta   90.00
_cell.angle_gamma   90.00
#
_symmetry.space_group_name_H-M   'P 1'
#
loop_
_entity.id
_entity.type
_entity.pdbx_description
1 polymer ?
#
loop_
_entity_poly.entity_id
_entity_poly.type
_entity_poly.pdbx_seq_one_letter_code
_entity_poly.pdbx_strand_id
1 'polypeptide(L)'
;MKINKWIMWVILFSSLFGIANKGISIIAFILSIVALTKFVLVDKKSINTNAENNNTKVQQPKQTSNKEFKQNERLRKKEEKIKEKERAREQEKQIAIQRSHDYFGVDFIDANVTNSKATAYYNKIKTDTEHVIDVVNARATKNVKNYKRYGYHLETTDKGILILTTENIYFLTAQNGFAKTVYPIKNVNGINTSMANLYITYGRTKHIYNVEGWKRSDLFMKNYIKYFYS
;
A
#
# COMPACT_ATOMS: atom_id res chain seq x y z
N MET A 1 -24.32 10.97 55.56
CA MET A 1 -23.78 12.19 54.93
C MET A 1 -23.95 12.10 53.43
N LYS A 2 -24.72 13.00 52.81
CA LYS A 2 -24.86 13.07 51.34
C LYS A 2 -23.60 13.71 50.77
N ILE A 3 -22.64 12.89 50.34
CA ILE A 3 -21.47 13.38 49.61
C ILE A 3 -21.94 13.71 48.20
N ASN A 4 -21.93 15.00 47.86
CA ASN A 4 -22.43 15.51 46.60
C ASN A 4 -21.59 14.97 45.45
N LYS A 5 -22.21 14.16 44.58
CA LYS A 5 -21.59 13.52 43.40
C LYS A 5 -20.78 14.51 42.54
N TRP A 6 -21.20 15.78 42.51
CA TRP A 6 -20.55 16.85 41.76
C TRP A 6 -19.09 17.12 42.19
N ILE A 7 -18.77 17.03 43.49
CA ILE A 7 -17.39 17.21 44.00
C ILE A 7 -16.46 16.14 43.45
N MET A 8 -16.96 14.91 43.24
CA MET A 8 -16.18 13.81 42.72
C MET A 8 -15.81 14.03 41.24
N TRP A 9 -16.70 14.65 40.46
CA TRP A 9 -16.44 15.01 39.07
C TRP A 9 -15.46 16.18 38.93
N VAL A 10 -15.50 17.16 39.85
CA VAL A 10 -14.56 18.29 39.89
C VAL A 10 -13.13 17.82 40.16
N ILE A 11 -12.96 16.87 41.10
CA ILE A 11 -11.63 16.28 41.39
C ILE A 11 -11.10 15.53 40.16
N LEU A 12 -11.96 14.79 39.47
CA LEU A 12 -11.56 14.02 38.29
C LEU A 12 -11.13 14.93 37.12
N PHE A 13 -11.87 16.01 36.87
CA PHE A 13 -11.50 17.01 35.85
C PHE A 13 -10.22 17.79 36.20
N SER A 14 -10.02 18.13 37.48
CA SER A 14 -8.79 18.80 37.92
C SER A 14 -7.54 17.92 37.79
N SER A 15 -7.68 16.59 37.92
CA SER A 15 -6.57 15.64 37.72
C SER A 15 -6.14 15.51 36.25
N LEU A 16 -7.06 15.68 35.31
CA LEU A 16 -6.79 15.66 33.86
C LEU A 16 -5.99 16.90 33.41
N PHE A 17 -6.23 18.06 34.01
CA PHE A 17 -5.46 19.28 33.73
C PHE A 17 -4.03 19.26 34.34
N GLY A 18 -3.78 18.42 35.35
CA GLY A 18 -2.45 18.23 35.95
C GLY A 18 -1.45 17.46 35.09
N ILE A 19 -1.87 16.87 33.97
CA ILE A 19 -1.00 16.09 33.06
C ILE A 19 -0.06 17.01 32.25
N ALA A 20 -0.36 18.31 32.17
CA ALA A 20 0.50 19.29 31.49
C ALA A 20 1.71 19.76 32.31
N ASN A 21 1.78 19.48 33.63
CA ASN A 21 2.91 19.89 34.47
C ASN A 21 3.40 18.75 35.38
N LYS A 22 4.48 18.10 34.95
CA LYS A 22 5.43 17.28 35.74
C LYS A 22 4.81 16.40 36.85
N GLY A 23 4.25 15.26 36.44
CA GLY A 23 4.41 13.96 37.13
C GLY A 23 3.63 13.69 38.43
N ILE A 24 3.03 14.67 39.09
CA ILE A 24 2.39 14.46 40.41
C ILE A 24 0.93 13.93 40.29
N SER A 25 0.29 14.06 39.11
CA SER A 25 -1.13 13.70 38.92
C SER A 25 -1.43 12.18 38.81
N ILE A 26 -0.43 11.35 38.52
CA ILE A 26 -0.65 9.90 38.24
C ILE A 26 -1.11 9.14 39.50
N ILE A 27 -0.58 9.51 40.67
CA ILE A 27 -0.88 8.83 41.93
C ILE A 27 -2.33 9.12 42.37
N ALA A 28 -2.80 10.36 42.21
CA ALA A 28 -4.17 10.74 42.52
C ALA A 28 -5.19 10.08 41.57
N PHE A 29 -4.82 9.92 40.29
CA PHE A 29 -5.66 9.25 39.30
C PHE A 29 -5.83 7.75 39.59
N ILE A 30 -4.75 7.06 39.99
CA ILE A 30 -4.81 5.64 40.36
C ILE A 30 -5.67 5.43 41.62
N LEU A 31 -5.52 6.28 42.64
CA LEU A 31 -6.34 6.23 43.85
C LEU A 31 -7.83 6.50 43.56
N SER A 32 -8.14 7.39 42.61
CA SER A 32 -9.52 7.65 42.15
C SER A 32 -10.17 6.40 41.53
N ILE A 33 -9.45 5.67 40.67
CA ILE A 33 -9.95 4.43 40.06
C ILE A 33 -10.20 3.35 41.12
N VAL A 34 -9.29 3.21 42.09
CA VAL A 34 -9.45 2.25 43.20
C VAL A 34 -10.64 2.61 44.09
N ALA A 35 -10.88 3.89 44.35
CA ALA A 35 -12.07 4.34 45.10
C ALA A 35 -13.37 4.05 44.33
N LEU A 36 -13.40 4.28 43.02
CA LEU A 36 -14.53 3.98 42.14
C LEU A 36 -14.88 2.48 42.14
N THR A 37 -13.89 1.60 42.05
CA THR A 37 -14.12 0.15 42.08
C THR A 37 -14.65 -0.33 43.44
N LYS A 38 -14.17 0.23 44.55
CA LYS A 38 -14.71 -0.05 45.90
C LYS A 38 -16.13 0.50 46.08
N PHE A 39 -16.44 1.68 45.55
CA PHE A 39 -17.78 2.28 45.64
C PHE A 39 -18.83 1.45 44.89
N VAL A 40 -18.52 0.97 43.68
CA VAL A 40 -19.38 0.07 42.90
C VAL A 40 -19.62 -1.28 43.62
N LEU A 41 -18.63 -1.76 44.39
CA LEU A 41 -18.76 -2.99 45.19
C LEU A 41 -19.61 -2.81 46.45
N VAL A 42 -19.57 -1.63 47.08
CA VAL A 42 -20.39 -1.32 48.26
C VAL A 42 -21.87 -1.14 47.87
N ASP A 43 -22.17 -0.47 46.75
CA ASP A 43 -23.55 -0.33 46.24
C ASP A 43 -24.19 -1.69 45.88
N LYS A 44 -23.39 -2.69 45.46
CA LYS A 44 -23.90 -4.06 45.24
C LYS A 44 -24.21 -4.81 46.53
N LYS A 45 -23.58 -4.47 47.65
CA LYS A 45 -23.80 -5.15 48.94
C LYS A 45 -25.04 -4.63 49.68
N SER A 46 -25.47 -3.40 49.44
CA SER A 46 -26.68 -2.84 50.05
C SER A 46 -28.00 -3.26 49.37
N ILE A 47 -27.95 -4.02 48.26
CA ILE A 47 -29.14 -4.46 47.53
C ILE A 47 -29.68 -5.82 48.01
N ASN A 48 -28.93 -6.58 48.82
CA ASN A 48 -29.32 -7.95 49.21
C ASN A 48 -29.97 -8.08 50.60
N THR A 49 -30.53 -7.01 51.15
CA THR A 49 -31.39 -7.13 52.34
C THR A 49 -32.62 -6.26 52.11
N ASN A 50 -33.79 -6.90 52.12
CA ASN A 50 -35.15 -6.36 51.90
C ASN A 50 -35.67 -6.46 50.46
N ALA A 51 -36.34 -7.59 50.16
CA ALA A 51 -37.64 -7.60 49.47
C ALA A 51 -38.13 -9.06 49.36
N GLU A 52 -38.88 -9.50 50.38
CA GLU A 52 -39.96 -10.46 50.16
C GLU A 52 -41.03 -9.82 49.26
N ASN A 53 -41.61 -10.66 48.39
CA ASN A 53 -42.88 -10.47 47.70
C ASN A 53 -43.06 -9.19 46.86
N ASN A 54 -43.06 -9.34 45.54
CA ASN A 54 -44.25 -9.08 44.72
C ASN A 54 -44.00 -9.35 43.23
N ASN A 55 -44.98 -10.02 42.62
CA ASN A 55 -45.08 -10.27 41.19
C ASN A 55 -45.02 -8.97 40.39
N THR A 56 -43.96 -8.76 39.64
CA THR A 56 -43.99 -7.95 38.42
C THR A 56 -43.13 -8.64 37.37
N LYS A 57 -43.77 -9.02 36.24
CA LYS A 57 -43.08 -9.38 35.00
C LYS A 57 -42.32 -8.15 34.51
N VAL A 58 -41.09 -7.98 34.99
CA VAL A 58 -40.13 -7.08 34.35
C VAL A 58 -39.58 -7.85 33.16
N GLN A 59 -39.95 -7.45 31.94
CA GLN A 59 -39.26 -7.86 30.73
C GLN A 59 -37.78 -7.49 30.88
N GLN A 60 -36.94 -8.50 31.11
CA GLN A 60 -35.49 -8.31 31.05
C GLN A 60 -35.12 -7.85 29.64
N PRO A 61 -34.27 -6.82 29.48
CA PRO A 61 -33.73 -6.49 28.16
C PRO A 61 -33.00 -7.75 27.67
N LYS A 62 -33.31 -8.18 26.43
CA LYS A 62 -32.67 -9.34 25.79
C LYS A 62 -31.16 -9.25 26.04
N GLN A 63 -30.64 -10.10 26.93
CA GLN A 63 -29.21 -10.25 27.11
C GLN A 63 -28.66 -10.80 25.80
N THR A 64 -28.08 -9.91 25.01
CA THR A 64 -27.35 -10.25 23.79
C THR A 64 -26.34 -11.32 24.20
N SER A 65 -26.46 -12.51 23.65
CA SER A 65 -25.69 -13.65 24.15
C SER A 65 -24.20 -13.33 24.03
N ASN A 66 -23.36 -13.83 24.95
CA ASN A 66 -21.89 -13.68 24.85
C ASN A 66 -21.31 -14.13 23.49
N LYS A 67 -22.07 -14.93 22.71
CA LYS A 67 -21.75 -15.30 21.33
C LYS A 67 -22.05 -14.18 20.32
N GLU A 68 -23.18 -13.49 20.43
CA GLU A 68 -23.55 -12.35 19.57
C GLU A 68 -22.63 -11.15 19.79
N PHE A 69 -22.23 -10.86 21.04
CA PHE A 69 -21.24 -9.81 21.31
C PHE A 69 -19.88 -10.12 20.69
N LYS A 70 -19.38 -11.37 20.85
CA LYS A 70 -18.13 -11.83 20.21
C LYS A 70 -18.21 -11.83 18.68
N GLN A 71 -19.37 -12.13 18.10
CA GLN A 71 -19.59 -12.05 16.65
C GLN A 71 -19.58 -10.59 16.16
N ASN A 72 -20.27 -9.69 16.85
CA ASN A 72 -20.29 -8.26 16.51
C ASN A 72 -18.91 -7.61 16.64
N GLU A 73 -18.13 -7.97 17.67
CA GLU A 73 -16.75 -7.49 17.83
C GLU A 73 -15.83 -7.98 16.69
N ARG A 74 -15.98 -9.24 16.26
CA ARG A 74 -15.25 -9.79 15.11
C ARG A 74 -15.63 -9.12 13.80
N LEU A 75 -16.92 -8.79 13.61
CA LEU A 75 -17.40 -8.07 12.43
C LEU A 75 -16.84 -6.64 12.40
N ARG A 76 -16.90 -5.90 13.51
CA ARG A 76 -16.28 -4.57 13.63
C ARG A 76 -14.78 -4.58 13.33
N LYS A 77 -14.03 -5.53 13.90
CA LYS A 77 -12.59 -5.70 13.61
C LYS A 77 -12.31 -6.03 12.13
N LYS A 78 -13.22 -6.74 11.46
CA LYS A 78 -13.10 -7.01 10.00
C LYS A 78 -13.39 -5.75 9.19
N GLU A 79 -14.43 -5.00 9.53
CA GLU A 79 -14.79 -3.75 8.87
C GLU A 79 -13.69 -2.68 9.03
N GLU A 80 -13.13 -2.54 10.23
CA GLU A 80 -12.00 -1.63 10.49
C GLU A 80 -10.79 -2.00 9.63
N LYS A 81 -10.45 -3.29 9.54
CA LYS A 81 -9.35 -3.77 8.67
C LYS A 81 -9.62 -3.52 7.18
N ILE A 82 -10.88 -3.60 6.74
CA ILE A 82 -11.24 -3.31 5.34
C ILE A 82 -11.06 -1.82 5.08
N LYS A 83 -11.59 -0.95 5.95
CA LYS A 83 -11.44 0.50 5.83
C LYS A 83 -9.98 0.95 5.87
N GLU A 84 -9.17 0.33 6.73
CA GLU A 84 -7.73 0.60 6.79
C GLU A 84 -7.02 0.20 5.50
N LYS A 85 -7.34 -0.99 4.95
CA LYS A 85 -6.81 -1.44 3.65
C LYS A 85 -7.25 -0.55 2.50
N GLU A 86 -8.48 -0.05 2.49
CA GLU A 86 -8.98 0.87 1.48
C GLU A 86 -8.24 2.20 1.51
N ARG A 87 -8.07 2.79 2.70
CA ARG A 87 -7.28 4.01 2.89
C ARG A 87 -5.82 3.82 2.45
N ALA A 88 -5.21 2.69 2.81
CA ALA A 88 -3.86 2.38 2.38
C ALA A 88 -3.75 2.28 0.85
N ARG A 89 -4.71 1.65 0.17
CA ARG A 89 -4.76 1.59 -1.30
C ARG A 89 -4.95 2.95 -1.95
N GLU A 90 -5.78 3.81 -1.38
CA GLU A 90 -5.96 5.19 -1.86
C GLU A 90 -4.68 6.00 -1.70
N GLN A 91 -4.02 5.90 -0.54
CA GLN A 91 -2.72 6.53 -0.31
C GLN A 91 -1.66 6.02 -1.29
N GLU A 92 -1.56 4.70 -1.52
CA GLU A 92 -0.65 4.11 -2.51
C GLU A 92 -0.92 4.63 -3.92
N LYS A 93 -2.20 4.78 -4.31
CA LYS A 93 -2.57 5.37 -5.61
C LYS A 93 -2.14 6.83 -5.72
N GLN A 94 -2.38 7.64 -4.70
CA GLN A 94 -1.95 9.04 -4.69
C GLN A 94 -0.43 9.17 -4.76
N ILE A 95 0.30 8.33 -4.02
CA ILE A 95 1.76 8.26 -4.09
C ILE A 95 2.22 7.85 -5.48
N ALA A 96 1.55 6.88 -6.12
CA ALA A 96 1.87 6.45 -7.47
C ALA A 96 1.66 7.56 -8.50
N ILE A 97 0.54 8.30 -8.42
CA ILE A 97 0.26 9.47 -9.26
C ILE A 97 1.36 10.52 -9.08
N GLN A 98 1.68 10.88 -7.84
CA GLN A 98 2.72 11.85 -7.53
C GLN A 98 4.07 11.41 -8.13
N ARG A 99 4.48 10.15 -7.92
CA ARG A 99 5.73 9.60 -8.48
C ARG A 99 5.71 9.53 -10.00
N SER A 100 4.54 9.31 -10.60
CA SER A 100 4.39 9.28 -12.06
C SER A 100 4.72 10.64 -12.64
N HIS A 101 4.20 11.71 -12.02
CA HIS A 101 4.52 13.08 -12.40
C HIS A 101 5.99 13.41 -12.11
N ASP A 102 6.49 13.14 -10.91
CA ASP A 102 7.85 13.51 -10.49
C ASP A 102 8.96 12.84 -11.31
N TYR A 103 8.77 11.58 -11.69
CA TYR A 103 9.78 10.84 -12.45
C TYR A 103 9.56 10.91 -13.96
N PHE A 104 8.31 10.81 -14.41
CA PHE A 104 8.01 10.60 -15.83
C PHE A 104 7.26 11.76 -16.48
N GLY A 105 6.73 12.71 -15.71
CA GLY A 105 5.95 13.83 -16.23
C GLY A 105 4.62 13.40 -16.86
N VAL A 106 4.01 12.31 -16.36
CA VAL A 106 2.75 11.76 -16.88
C VAL A 106 1.74 11.54 -15.74
N ASP A 107 0.46 11.53 -16.09
CA ASP A 107 -0.65 11.45 -15.13
C ASP A 107 -0.64 10.17 -14.29
N PHE A 108 -0.30 9.04 -14.89
CA PHE A 108 -0.33 7.76 -14.18
C PHE A 108 0.58 6.70 -14.79
N ILE A 109 1.44 6.13 -13.94
CA ILE A 109 2.21 4.90 -14.14
C ILE A 109 1.94 4.00 -12.93
N ASP A 110 1.85 2.69 -13.19
CA ASP A 110 1.59 1.68 -12.15
C ASP A 110 2.56 1.79 -10.97
N ALA A 111 2.02 1.64 -9.75
CA ALA A 111 2.79 1.74 -8.51
C ALA A 111 3.99 0.79 -8.48
N ASN A 112 3.87 -0.42 -9.05
CA ASN A 112 4.98 -1.37 -9.07
C ASN A 112 6.15 -0.90 -9.93
N VAL A 113 5.89 -0.05 -10.92
CA VAL A 113 6.92 0.55 -11.77
C VAL A 113 7.53 1.76 -11.07
N THR A 114 6.71 2.68 -10.56
CA THR A 114 7.20 3.88 -9.86
C THR A 114 7.97 3.55 -8.57
N ASN A 115 7.70 2.40 -7.94
CA ASN A 115 8.43 1.90 -6.78
C ASN A 115 9.78 1.23 -7.11
N SER A 116 10.11 1.03 -8.38
CA SER A 116 11.37 0.42 -8.78
C SER A 116 12.56 1.30 -8.39
N LYS A 117 13.64 0.67 -7.89
CA LYS A 117 14.91 1.36 -7.61
C LYS A 117 15.50 2.03 -8.86
N ALA A 118 15.20 1.51 -10.05
CA ALA A 118 15.67 2.04 -11.32
C ALA A 118 14.99 3.37 -11.70
N THR A 119 13.77 3.62 -11.21
CA THR A 119 12.94 4.76 -11.60
C THR A 119 13.59 6.11 -11.31
N ALA A 120 14.21 6.25 -10.13
CA ALA A 120 14.87 7.49 -9.74
C ALA A 120 16.06 7.88 -10.65
N TYR A 121 16.61 6.95 -11.42
CA TYR A 121 17.70 7.22 -12.33
C TYR A 121 17.25 7.83 -13.65
N TYR A 122 15.97 7.70 -14.04
CA TYR A 122 15.48 8.29 -15.28
C TYR A 122 15.63 9.82 -15.29
N ASN A 123 15.28 10.48 -14.17
CA ASN A 123 15.48 11.92 -14.01
C ASN A 123 16.93 12.40 -14.16
N LYS A 124 17.92 11.51 -14.01
CA LYS A 124 19.34 11.83 -14.17
C LYS A 124 19.84 11.73 -15.62
N ILE A 125 19.05 11.13 -16.49
CA ILE A 125 19.47 10.79 -17.86
C ILE A 125 18.54 11.33 -18.94
N LYS A 126 17.30 11.70 -18.58
CA LYS A 126 16.33 12.26 -19.52
C LYS A 126 16.83 13.60 -20.07
N THR A 127 16.47 13.90 -21.31
CA THR A 127 16.62 15.24 -21.87
C THR A 127 15.34 16.04 -21.67
N ASP A 128 15.43 17.36 -21.80
CA ASP A 128 14.25 18.24 -21.69
C ASP A 128 13.30 18.11 -22.89
N THR A 129 13.78 17.54 -24.00
CA THR A 129 13.01 17.32 -25.24
C THR A 129 12.26 16.00 -25.26
N GLU A 130 12.60 15.08 -24.36
CA GLU A 130 11.99 13.76 -24.29
C GLU A 130 10.70 13.77 -23.46
N HIS A 131 9.62 13.25 -24.06
CA HIS A 131 8.37 12.99 -23.36
C HIS A 131 8.14 11.49 -23.21
N VAL A 132 7.74 11.06 -22.02
CA VAL A 132 7.45 9.64 -21.74
C VAL A 132 6.10 9.27 -22.34
N ILE A 133 6.09 8.18 -23.10
CA ILE A 133 4.89 7.60 -23.71
C ILE A 133 4.42 6.41 -22.88
N ASP A 134 5.35 5.54 -22.45
CA ASP A 134 5.00 4.33 -21.71
C ASP A 134 6.13 3.83 -20.80
N VAL A 135 5.79 3.20 -19.67
CA VAL A 135 6.77 2.60 -18.76
C VAL A 135 6.29 1.26 -18.21
N VAL A 136 7.16 0.26 -18.22
CA VAL A 136 6.87 -1.09 -17.73
C VAL A 136 8.01 -1.69 -16.93
N ASN A 137 7.67 -2.54 -15.95
CA ASN A 137 8.64 -3.42 -15.33
C ASN A 137 9.04 -4.52 -16.33
N ALA A 138 10.35 -4.74 -16.45
CA ALA A 138 10.88 -5.73 -17.36
C ALA A 138 12.12 -6.41 -16.79
N ARG A 139 12.40 -7.62 -17.29
CA ARG A 139 13.67 -8.30 -17.08
C ARG A 139 14.39 -8.41 -18.41
N ALA A 140 15.67 -8.03 -18.44
CA ALA A 140 16.52 -8.36 -19.58
C ALA A 140 16.58 -9.89 -19.73
N THR A 141 16.49 -10.37 -20.96
CA THR A 141 16.40 -11.80 -21.27
C THR A 141 17.36 -12.12 -22.40
N LYS A 142 17.97 -13.31 -22.33
CA LYS A 142 18.87 -13.82 -23.38
C LYS A 142 18.42 -15.18 -23.85
N ASN A 143 18.71 -15.48 -25.12
CA ASN A 143 18.61 -16.83 -25.66
C ASN A 143 19.84 -17.63 -25.22
N VAL A 144 19.62 -18.73 -24.52
CA VAL A 144 20.68 -19.63 -24.05
C VAL A 144 20.53 -20.97 -24.74
N LYS A 145 21.63 -21.45 -25.31
CA LYS A 145 21.67 -22.74 -26.00
C LYS A 145 21.40 -23.86 -24.98
N ASN A 146 20.43 -24.71 -25.29
CA ASN A 146 20.15 -25.90 -24.52
C ASN A 146 21.00 -27.05 -25.07
N TYR A 147 22.12 -27.34 -24.40
CA TYR A 147 23.05 -28.40 -24.81
C TYR A 147 22.44 -29.80 -24.80
N LYS A 148 21.37 -30.04 -24.02
CA LYS A 148 20.75 -31.37 -23.91
C LYS A 148 19.62 -31.63 -24.89
N ARG A 149 19.00 -30.60 -25.49
CA ARG A 149 17.75 -30.75 -26.27
C ARG A 149 17.77 -30.11 -27.67
N TYR A 150 18.95 -29.85 -28.25
CA TYR A 150 19.09 -29.21 -29.57
C TYR A 150 18.12 -28.03 -29.77
N GLY A 151 18.22 -27.00 -28.92
CA GLY A 151 17.33 -25.85 -28.96
C GLY A 151 17.85 -24.67 -28.14
N TYR A 152 17.02 -23.64 -28.00
CA TYR A 152 17.29 -22.48 -27.14
C TYR A 152 16.19 -22.35 -26.09
N HIS A 153 16.55 -21.77 -24.95
CA HIS A 153 15.58 -21.32 -23.94
C HIS A 153 15.87 -19.87 -23.57
N LEU A 154 14.86 -19.20 -23.02
CA LEU A 154 14.98 -17.84 -22.55
C LEU A 154 15.37 -17.84 -21.07
N GLU A 155 16.44 -17.13 -20.75
CA GLU A 155 16.91 -16.93 -19.37
C GLU A 155 16.85 -15.44 -19.04
N THR A 156 16.13 -15.08 -17.97
CA THR A 156 16.08 -13.70 -17.46
C THR A 156 17.32 -13.39 -16.64
N THR A 157 17.93 -12.23 -16.85
CA THR A 157 19.14 -11.79 -16.14
C THR A 157 18.82 -10.69 -15.12
N ASP A 158 18.54 -9.48 -15.61
CA ASP A 158 18.50 -8.26 -14.79
C ASP A 158 17.09 -7.71 -14.75
N LYS A 159 16.59 -7.45 -13.55
CA LYS A 159 15.32 -6.75 -13.31
C LYS A 159 15.52 -5.25 -13.47
N GLY A 160 14.59 -4.61 -14.16
CA GLY A 160 14.62 -3.18 -14.43
C GLY A 160 13.28 -2.64 -14.89
N ILE A 161 13.34 -1.48 -15.53
CA ILE A 161 12.20 -0.85 -16.20
C ILE A 161 12.55 -0.58 -17.66
N LEU A 162 11.57 -0.76 -18.53
CA LEU A 162 11.60 -0.24 -19.90
C LEU A 162 10.80 1.05 -19.94
N ILE A 163 11.38 2.09 -20.53
CA ILE A 163 10.76 3.41 -20.72
C ILE A 163 10.74 3.68 -22.23
N LEU A 164 9.56 3.94 -22.77
CA LEU A 164 9.34 4.42 -24.12
C LEU A 164 9.19 5.94 -24.06
N THR A 165 10.06 6.68 -24.74
CA THR A 165 9.96 8.13 -24.92
C THR A 165 9.76 8.48 -26.39
N THR A 166 9.56 9.76 -26.67
CA THR A 166 9.52 10.33 -28.02
C THR A 166 10.79 10.13 -28.82
N GLU A 167 11.94 9.92 -28.18
CA GLU A 167 13.25 9.87 -28.86
C GLU A 167 13.98 8.54 -28.66
N ASN A 168 13.76 7.86 -27.53
CA ASN A 168 14.51 6.67 -27.13
C ASN A 168 13.62 5.62 -26.46
N ILE A 169 14.09 4.36 -26.51
CA ILE A 169 13.68 3.34 -25.56
C ILE A 169 14.83 3.10 -24.60
N TYR A 170 14.56 3.26 -23.31
CA TYR A 170 15.52 2.97 -22.25
C TYR A 170 15.21 1.64 -21.59
N PHE A 171 16.26 0.88 -21.28
CA PHE A 171 16.20 -0.13 -20.23
C PHE A 171 17.11 0.30 -19.08
N LEU A 172 16.51 0.49 -17.90
CA LEU A 172 17.23 0.89 -16.69
C LEU A 172 17.19 -0.23 -15.66
N THR A 173 18.33 -0.60 -15.10
CA THR A 173 18.43 -1.55 -13.98
C THR A 173 19.27 -0.97 -12.86
N ALA A 174 18.93 -1.38 -11.64
CA ALA A 174 19.68 -1.07 -10.42
C ALA A 174 19.99 -2.34 -9.60
N GLN A 175 19.88 -3.53 -10.22
CA GLN A 175 20.03 -4.81 -9.51
C GLN A 175 21.46 -5.05 -9.02
N ASN A 176 22.45 -4.72 -9.84
CA ASN A 176 23.88 -4.90 -9.56
C ASN A 176 24.65 -3.57 -9.69
N GLY A 177 24.02 -2.47 -9.26
CA GLY A 177 24.43 -1.11 -9.61
C GLY A 177 23.61 -0.55 -10.78
N PHE A 178 23.72 0.76 -10.99
CA PHE A 178 22.98 1.42 -12.06
C PHE A 178 23.61 1.09 -13.41
N ALA A 179 22.81 0.51 -14.31
CA ALA A 179 23.16 0.34 -15.71
C ALA A 179 22.00 0.81 -16.59
N LYS A 180 22.33 1.37 -17.75
CA LYS A 180 21.36 1.79 -18.76
C LYS A 180 21.70 1.22 -20.12
N THR A 181 20.67 0.83 -20.85
CA THR A 181 20.72 0.58 -22.28
C THR A 181 19.80 1.58 -22.97
N VAL A 182 20.25 2.17 -24.07
CA VAL A 182 19.52 3.20 -24.81
C VAL A 182 19.36 2.76 -26.25
N TYR A 183 18.13 2.81 -26.76
CA TYR A 183 17.81 2.53 -28.15
C TYR A 183 17.16 3.77 -28.77
N PRO A 184 17.92 4.63 -29.47
CA PRO A 184 17.34 5.74 -30.21
C PRO A 184 16.30 5.25 -31.21
N ILE A 185 15.08 5.80 -31.14
CA ILE A 185 13.92 5.34 -31.94
C ILE A 185 14.26 5.34 -33.43
N LYS A 186 14.95 6.38 -33.91
CA LYS A 186 15.42 6.50 -35.31
C LYS A 186 16.27 5.33 -35.82
N ASN A 187 16.88 4.58 -34.91
CA ASN A 187 17.77 3.44 -35.19
C ASN A 187 17.13 2.09 -34.82
N VAL A 188 15.89 2.07 -34.32
CA VAL A 188 15.16 0.84 -34.03
C VAL A 188 14.59 0.30 -35.34
N ASN A 189 15.05 -0.89 -35.73
CA ASN A 189 14.59 -1.57 -36.95
C ASN A 189 13.19 -2.18 -36.79
N GLY A 190 12.75 -2.45 -35.57
CA GLY A 190 11.40 -2.93 -35.29
C GLY A 190 11.22 -3.48 -33.89
N ILE A 191 9.96 -3.54 -33.46
CA ILE A 191 9.52 -4.11 -32.19
C ILE A 191 8.50 -5.21 -32.47
N ASN A 192 8.64 -6.34 -31.80
CA ASN A 192 7.69 -7.45 -31.87
C ASN A 192 7.46 -8.05 -30.48
N THR A 193 6.37 -8.78 -30.30
CA THR A 193 6.02 -9.41 -29.04
C THR A 193 5.73 -10.91 -29.21
N SER A 194 5.99 -11.68 -28.16
CA SER A 194 5.53 -13.06 -28.05
C SER A 194 5.27 -13.36 -26.58
N MET A 195 3.99 -13.60 -26.25
CA MET A 195 3.53 -13.76 -24.87
C MET A 195 3.99 -12.56 -24.01
N ALA A 196 4.70 -12.79 -22.91
CA ALA A 196 5.24 -11.74 -22.06
C ALA A 196 6.54 -11.09 -22.58
N ASN A 197 7.11 -11.59 -23.69
CA ASN A 197 8.40 -11.10 -24.19
C ASN A 197 8.21 -10.00 -25.23
N LEU A 198 8.93 -8.90 -25.04
CA LEU A 198 9.13 -7.84 -25.99
C LEU A 198 10.49 -8.04 -26.67
N TYR A 199 10.51 -7.89 -27.98
CA TYR A 199 11.72 -7.97 -28.79
C TYR A 199 11.96 -6.63 -29.46
N ILE A 200 13.14 -6.06 -29.23
CA ILE A 200 13.58 -4.81 -29.87
C ILE A 200 14.74 -5.17 -30.79
N THR A 201 14.56 -4.95 -32.09
CA THR A 201 15.64 -5.09 -33.08
C THR A 201 16.33 -3.75 -33.24
N TYR A 202 17.61 -3.70 -32.89
CA TYR A 202 18.44 -2.50 -32.95
C TYR A 202 19.71 -2.81 -33.75
N GLY A 203 19.84 -2.20 -34.93
CA GLY A 203 20.88 -2.56 -35.89
C GLY A 203 20.79 -4.04 -36.29
N ARG A 204 21.82 -4.83 -36.00
CA ARG A 204 21.88 -6.27 -36.32
C ARG A 204 21.56 -7.17 -35.12
N THR A 205 21.26 -6.59 -33.96
CA THR A 205 21.04 -7.33 -32.72
C THR A 205 19.58 -7.30 -32.29
N LYS A 206 19.12 -8.42 -31.70
CA LYS A 206 17.79 -8.55 -31.11
C LYS A 206 17.92 -8.55 -29.60
N HIS A 207 17.31 -7.56 -28.96
CA HIS A 207 17.25 -7.45 -27.50
C HIS A 207 15.91 -7.97 -27.02
N ILE A 208 15.92 -8.77 -25.95
CA ILE A 208 14.73 -9.47 -25.46
C ILE A 208 14.47 -9.00 -24.02
N TYR A 209 13.22 -8.65 -23.76
CA TYR A 209 12.77 -8.23 -22.45
C TYR A 209 11.53 -9.01 -22.06
N ASN A 210 11.56 -9.68 -20.92
CA ASN A 210 10.36 -10.26 -20.32
C ASN A 210 9.63 -9.17 -19.54
N VAL A 211 8.47 -8.73 -20.06
CA VAL A 211 7.67 -7.65 -19.48
C VAL A 211 6.70 -8.23 -18.45
N GLU A 212 6.66 -7.62 -17.27
CA GLU A 212 5.78 -8.03 -16.19
C GLU A 212 4.34 -7.57 -16.46
N GLY A 213 3.39 -8.51 -16.35
CA GLY A 213 1.96 -8.24 -16.52
C GLY A 213 1.35 -8.85 -17.78
N TRP A 214 0.06 -9.21 -17.67
CA TRP A 214 -0.68 -9.84 -18.76
C TRP A 214 -0.84 -8.89 -19.96
N LYS A 215 -0.44 -9.36 -21.16
CA LYS A 215 -0.47 -8.58 -22.43
C LYS A 215 0.26 -7.24 -22.38
N ARG A 216 1.14 -7.02 -21.38
CA ARG A 216 1.76 -5.71 -21.18
C ARG A 216 2.82 -5.39 -22.24
N SER A 217 3.52 -6.42 -22.70
CA SER A 217 4.40 -6.41 -23.89
C SER A 217 3.63 -5.94 -25.13
N ASP A 218 2.48 -6.54 -25.43
CA ASP A 218 1.64 -6.18 -26.57
C ASP A 218 1.16 -4.73 -26.50
N LEU A 219 0.76 -4.27 -25.31
CA LEU A 219 0.34 -2.89 -25.10
C LEU A 219 1.50 -1.91 -25.32
N PHE A 220 2.69 -2.23 -24.82
CA PHE A 220 3.89 -1.41 -25.04
C PHE A 220 4.22 -1.29 -26.53
N MET A 221 4.19 -2.40 -27.27
CA MET A 221 4.39 -2.39 -28.72
C MET A 221 3.29 -1.59 -29.45
N LYS A 222 2.02 -1.72 -29.04
CA LYS A 222 0.93 -0.92 -29.61
C LYS A 222 1.12 0.57 -29.38
N ASN A 223 1.57 0.97 -28.19
CA ASN A 223 1.87 2.38 -27.89
C ASN A 223 3.02 2.90 -28.77
N TYR A 224 4.07 2.09 -28.99
CA TYR A 224 5.13 2.40 -29.94
C TYR A 224 4.60 2.58 -31.38
N ILE A 225 3.82 1.62 -31.88
CA ILE A 225 3.26 1.69 -33.25
C ILE A 225 2.35 2.91 -33.39
N LYS A 226 1.47 3.14 -32.41
CA LYS A 226 0.53 4.27 -32.40
C LYS A 226 1.25 5.62 -32.43
N TYR A 227 2.37 5.75 -31.71
CA TYR A 227 3.04 7.04 -31.62
C TYR A 227 3.94 7.34 -32.82
N PHE A 228 4.56 6.33 -33.44
CA PHE A 228 5.57 6.53 -34.49
C PHE A 228 5.11 6.17 -35.91
N TYR A 229 3.98 5.48 -36.07
CA TYR A 229 3.52 4.97 -37.37
C TYR A 229 2.01 5.13 -37.62
N SER A 230 1.28 5.83 -36.75
CA SER A 230 -0.14 6.20 -36.97
C SER A 230 -0.25 7.70 -37.17
#